data_AF-A0AAJ1H740-F1
#
_entry.id   AF-A0AAJ1H740-F1
#
_cell.length_a   1.000
_cell.length_b   1.000
_cell.length_c   1.000
_cell.angle_alpha   90.00
_cell.angle_beta   90.00
_cell.angle_gamma   90.00
#
_symmetry.space_group_name_H-M   'P 1'
#
loop_
_entity.id
_entity.type
_entity.pdbx_description
1 polymer ?
#
loop_
_entity_poly.entity_id
_entity_poly.type
_entity_poly.pdbx_seq_one_letter_code
_entity_poly.pdbx_strand_id
1 'polypeptide(L)'
;MTVSHDVRTDRHPLTAEGSVELAVLDRNGFDESRHVGAGVVVAADGTVLDAVGDVTASVYPRSTMKPFQALAVRRAGAVFSDDELVLTTASHAGTAAHQALALHMLESFDHVESDLGCPPDLPFDRATARTMDGPRRLAMNCSGKHAGMLAACRVNGWDEATYLDVAHPLQQRVRETVEAYTGETVDVVGTDGCGAPVFPLTLQGLARGFAAVVARSDSDTAALVDAVLDHPWAIDGVGRANTVTIERLRVLAKFGAEGVMVMGLPGGAAVAVKTLDGSQRAGTLAALTLLERNGMVDAAGVADVLAATGEQVLGGGVPVGAVRAGAGLR
;
A
#
# COMPACT_ATOMS: atom_id res chain seq x y z
N MET A 1 28.91 -7.57 25.15
CA MET A 1 29.12 -8.20 23.84
C MET A 1 28.99 -7.13 22.78
N THR A 2 30.11 -6.79 22.15
CA THR A 2 30.21 -5.78 21.08
C THR A 2 29.43 -6.27 19.86
N VAL A 3 28.31 -5.60 19.55
CA VAL A 3 27.59 -5.79 18.30
C VAL A 3 28.44 -5.19 17.19
N SER A 4 28.85 -6.03 16.24
CA SER A 4 29.59 -5.64 15.05
C SER A 4 28.74 -4.68 14.21
N HIS A 5 29.16 -3.41 14.08
CA HIS A 5 28.49 -2.37 13.29
C HIS A 5 28.91 -2.36 11.81
N ASP A 6 29.08 -3.54 11.20
CA ASP A 6 29.45 -3.63 9.78
C ASP A 6 28.39 -4.39 8.98
N VAL A 7 27.15 -3.91 9.05
CA VAL A 7 26.14 -4.23 8.02
C VAL A 7 26.24 -3.12 6.98
N ARG A 8 27.19 -3.25 6.05
CA ARG A 8 27.16 -2.50 4.81
C ARG A 8 25.99 -3.02 3.99
N THR A 9 24.87 -2.33 4.08
CA THR A 9 23.68 -2.60 3.28
C THR A 9 24.02 -2.20 1.84
N ASP A 10 23.89 -3.11 0.88
CA ASP A 10 23.95 -2.85 -0.57
C ASP A 10 22.77 -1.98 -1.08
N ARG A 11 21.95 -1.48 -0.14
CA ARG A 11 20.87 -0.53 -0.40
C ARG A 11 21.38 0.71 -1.12
N HIS A 12 20.71 1.01 -2.21
CA HIS A 12 20.86 2.22 -2.99
C HIS A 12 19.47 2.74 -3.37
N PRO A 13 19.28 4.06 -3.47
CA PRO A 13 17.99 4.61 -3.88
C PRO A 13 17.76 4.39 -5.37
N LEU A 14 16.49 4.40 -5.79
CA LEU A 14 16.16 4.45 -7.21
C LEU A 14 16.66 5.78 -7.79
N THR A 15 17.41 5.71 -8.89
CA THR A 15 17.97 6.88 -9.57
C THR A 15 17.26 7.16 -10.89
N ALA A 16 17.51 8.33 -11.48
CA ALA A 16 17.03 8.64 -12.82
C ALA A 16 17.60 7.69 -13.89
N GLU A 17 18.86 7.26 -13.75
CA GLU A 17 19.50 6.30 -14.67
C GLU A 17 18.92 4.89 -14.51
N GLY A 18 18.58 4.49 -13.28
CA GLY A 18 17.89 3.24 -12.98
C GLY A 18 16.39 3.27 -13.30
N SER A 19 15.87 4.33 -13.92
CA SER A 19 14.43 4.50 -14.18
C SER A 19 14.13 4.45 -15.69
N VAL A 20 13.01 3.82 -16.05
CA VAL A 20 12.45 3.84 -17.41
C VAL A 20 11.16 4.64 -17.47
N GLU A 21 10.71 5.05 -18.66
CA GLU A 21 9.44 5.74 -18.81
C GLU A 21 8.24 4.80 -18.59
N LEU A 22 7.57 4.94 -17.45
CA LEU A 22 6.39 4.18 -17.07
C LEU A 22 5.11 4.74 -17.69
N ALA A 23 4.98 6.06 -17.72
CA ALA A 23 3.78 6.72 -18.23
C ALA A 23 4.08 8.09 -18.83
N VAL A 24 3.21 8.51 -19.75
CA VAL A 24 3.22 9.85 -20.32
C VAL A 24 1.83 10.45 -20.16
N LEU A 25 1.76 11.66 -19.62
CA LEU A 25 0.56 12.48 -19.62
C LEU A 25 0.53 13.29 -20.91
N ASP A 26 -0.51 13.08 -21.70
CA ASP A 26 -0.81 13.83 -22.92
C ASP A 26 -1.79 14.98 -22.61
N ARG A 27 -1.58 16.13 -23.26
CA ARG A 27 -2.58 17.19 -23.39
C ARG A 27 -2.64 17.66 -24.84
N ASN A 28 -3.79 17.50 -25.48
CA ASN A 28 -4.07 17.89 -26.86
C ASN A 28 -3.06 17.31 -27.87
N GLY A 29 -2.60 16.07 -27.66
CA GLY A 29 -1.62 15.44 -28.54
C GLY A 29 -0.16 15.86 -28.27
N PHE A 30 0.10 16.58 -27.18
CA PHE A 30 1.44 16.95 -26.73
C PHE A 30 1.79 16.29 -25.40
N ASP A 31 2.98 15.68 -25.34
CA ASP A 31 3.52 15.06 -24.13
C ASP A 31 3.87 16.14 -23.08
N GLU A 32 3.03 16.28 -22.04
CA GLU A 32 3.15 17.31 -21.01
C GLU A 32 4.00 16.86 -19.81
N SER A 33 3.87 15.60 -19.38
CA SER A 33 4.65 15.04 -18.27
C SER A 33 5.07 13.61 -18.56
N ARG A 34 6.30 13.26 -18.18
CA ARG A 34 6.84 11.90 -18.25
C ARG A 34 7.08 11.41 -16.84
N HIS A 35 6.52 10.25 -16.51
CA HIS A 35 6.72 9.59 -15.23
C HIS A 35 7.70 8.43 -15.43
N VAL A 36 8.87 8.55 -14.83
CA VAL A 36 9.91 7.53 -14.90
C VAL A 36 9.99 6.74 -13.60
N GLY A 37 10.41 5.49 -13.65
CA GLY A 37 10.55 4.65 -12.48
C GLY A 37 10.94 3.21 -12.79
N ALA A 38 10.67 2.31 -11.86
CA ALA A 38 10.96 0.88 -11.99
C ALA A 38 9.72 0.04 -11.66
N GLY A 39 9.68 -1.18 -12.16
CA GLY A 39 8.59 -2.13 -11.94
C GLY A 39 9.07 -3.57 -12.04
N VAL A 40 8.50 -4.46 -11.23
CA VAL A 40 8.85 -5.88 -11.20
C VAL A 40 7.59 -6.73 -11.04
N VAL A 41 7.51 -7.82 -11.80
CA VAL A 41 6.50 -8.86 -11.66
C VAL A 41 7.19 -10.12 -11.14
N VAL A 42 6.61 -10.73 -10.12
CA VAL A 42 7.09 -11.98 -9.53
C VAL A 42 6.02 -13.07 -9.58
N ALA A 43 6.48 -14.31 -9.69
CA ALA A 43 5.67 -15.51 -9.50
C ALA A 43 5.38 -15.76 -8.01
N ALA A 44 4.54 -16.76 -7.72
CA ALA A 44 4.15 -17.16 -6.37
C ALA A 44 5.32 -17.54 -5.45
N ASP A 45 6.42 -18.03 -6.01
CA ASP A 45 7.65 -18.39 -5.29
C ASP A 45 8.63 -17.21 -5.16
N GLY A 46 8.27 -16.02 -5.65
CA GLY A 46 9.11 -14.84 -5.65
C GLY A 46 10.10 -14.75 -6.82
N THR A 47 10.08 -15.70 -7.77
CA THR A 47 10.87 -15.64 -9.00
C THR A 47 10.46 -14.43 -9.83
N VAL A 48 11.42 -13.62 -10.28
CA VAL A 48 11.16 -12.50 -11.19
C VAL A 48 10.75 -13.03 -12.56
N LEU A 49 9.54 -12.69 -12.98
CA LEU A 49 9.00 -13.02 -14.31
C LEU A 49 9.29 -11.91 -15.32
N ASP A 50 9.27 -10.66 -14.85
CA ASP A 50 9.44 -9.48 -15.67
C ASP A 50 9.93 -8.30 -14.81
N ALA A 51 10.73 -7.41 -15.40
CA ALA A 51 11.30 -6.25 -14.73
C ALA A 51 11.59 -5.12 -15.72
N VAL A 52 11.40 -3.88 -15.25
CA VAL A 52 11.77 -2.66 -15.95
C VAL A 52 12.45 -1.69 -14.99
N GLY A 53 13.56 -1.07 -15.41
CA GLY A 53 14.40 -0.27 -14.53
C GLY A 53 15.12 -1.08 -13.46
N ASP A 54 15.64 -0.39 -12.45
CA ASP A 54 16.37 -0.96 -11.32
C ASP A 54 15.41 -1.41 -10.22
N VAL A 55 15.13 -2.71 -10.21
CA VAL A 55 14.23 -3.35 -9.24
C VAL A 55 14.95 -3.76 -7.95
N THR A 56 16.28 -3.62 -7.90
CA THR A 56 17.10 -3.87 -6.72
C THR A 56 17.25 -2.63 -5.84
N ALA A 57 16.91 -1.45 -6.38
CA ALA A 57 16.81 -0.21 -5.64
C ALA A 57 15.89 -0.35 -4.42
N SER A 58 16.37 0.20 -3.29
CA SER A 58 15.61 0.30 -2.05
C SER A 58 14.69 1.52 -2.05
N VAL A 59 13.45 1.30 -1.66
CA VAL A 59 12.40 2.31 -1.55
C VAL A 59 11.75 2.21 -0.18
N TYR A 60 11.25 3.34 0.34
CA TYR A 60 10.28 3.25 1.42
C TYR A 60 8.96 2.72 0.83
N PRO A 61 8.45 1.55 1.26
CA PRO A 61 7.19 1.00 0.76
C PRO A 61 5.97 1.88 1.14
N ARG A 62 6.15 2.74 2.15
CA ARG A 62 5.07 3.58 2.72
C ARG A 62 3.85 2.70 3.04
N SER A 63 2.66 3.13 2.65
CA SER A 63 1.44 2.38 2.96
C SER A 63 1.30 1.03 2.26
N THR A 64 2.17 0.67 1.31
CA THR A 64 2.18 -0.70 0.75
C THR A 64 2.69 -1.74 1.75
N MET A 65 3.33 -1.31 2.84
CA MET A 65 3.76 -2.19 3.94
C MET A 65 2.63 -2.64 4.87
N LYS A 66 1.43 -2.03 4.76
CA LYS A 66 0.32 -2.23 5.68
C LYS A 66 -0.21 -3.67 5.76
N PRO A 67 -0.24 -4.49 4.67
CA PRO A 67 -0.60 -5.89 4.81
C PRO A 67 0.31 -6.66 5.77
N PHE A 68 1.62 -6.37 5.78
CA PHE A 68 2.55 -6.99 6.75
C PHE A 68 2.24 -6.52 8.18
N GLN A 69 1.90 -5.24 8.36
CA GLN A 69 1.50 -4.69 9.66
C GLN A 69 0.19 -5.32 10.16
N ALA A 70 -0.81 -5.49 9.28
CA ALA A 70 -2.07 -6.13 9.56
C ALA A 70 -1.89 -7.61 9.96
N LEU A 71 -1.03 -8.35 9.25
CA LEU A 71 -0.70 -9.73 9.59
C LEU A 71 0.01 -9.84 10.94
N ALA A 72 0.93 -8.92 11.26
CA ALA A 72 1.57 -8.87 12.57
C ALA A 72 0.56 -8.62 13.71
N VAL A 73 -0.37 -7.69 13.51
CA VAL A 73 -1.48 -7.40 14.43
C VAL A 73 -2.39 -8.61 14.62
N ARG A 74 -2.81 -9.24 13.52
CA ARG A 74 -3.69 -10.41 13.54
C ARG A 74 -3.04 -11.59 14.25
N ARG A 75 -1.77 -11.89 13.93
CA ARG A 75 -0.98 -12.95 14.57
C ARG A 75 -0.68 -12.66 16.04
N ALA A 76 -0.79 -11.40 16.47
CA ALA A 76 -0.76 -11.04 17.87
C ALA A 76 -2.09 -11.30 18.61
N GLY A 77 -3.12 -11.79 17.92
CA GLY A 77 -4.40 -12.20 18.51
C GLY A 77 -5.51 -11.16 18.47
N ALA A 78 -5.28 -9.99 17.85
CA ALA A 78 -6.35 -9.03 17.59
C ALA A 78 -7.21 -9.50 16.41
N VAL A 79 -8.45 -9.91 16.71
CA VAL A 79 -9.41 -10.43 15.73
C VAL A 79 -10.49 -9.37 15.49
N PHE A 80 -10.84 -9.19 14.23
CA PHE A 80 -11.75 -8.17 13.73
C PHE A 80 -12.77 -8.78 12.77
N SER A 81 -13.89 -8.09 12.48
CA SER A 81 -14.72 -8.43 11.33
C SER A 81 -13.96 -8.20 10.02
N ASP A 82 -14.51 -8.68 8.90
CA ASP A 82 -13.79 -8.61 7.61
C ASP A 82 -13.51 -7.16 7.17
N ASP A 83 -14.49 -6.26 7.27
CA ASP A 83 -14.31 -4.83 6.94
C ASP A 83 -13.32 -4.11 7.87
N GLU A 84 -13.35 -4.40 9.17
CA GLU A 84 -12.36 -3.92 10.13
C GLU A 84 -10.95 -4.46 9.84
N LEU A 85 -10.84 -5.73 9.47
CA LEU A 85 -9.57 -6.34 9.06
C LEU A 85 -9.02 -5.64 7.81
N VAL A 86 -9.86 -5.32 6.82
CA VAL A 86 -9.45 -4.48 5.68
C VAL A 86 -8.95 -3.12 6.16
N LEU A 87 -9.61 -2.50 7.14
CA LEU A 87 -9.23 -1.19 7.65
C LEU A 87 -7.84 -1.19 8.32
N THR A 88 -7.40 -2.32 8.90
CA THR A 88 -6.03 -2.45 9.43
C THR A 88 -4.95 -2.36 8.34
N THR A 89 -5.28 -2.73 7.09
CA THR A 89 -4.38 -2.61 5.94
C THR A 89 -4.62 -1.36 5.08
N ALA A 90 -5.64 -0.56 5.40
CA ALA A 90 -6.14 0.50 4.53
C ALA A 90 -5.28 1.77 4.53
N SER A 91 -5.35 2.51 3.43
CA SER A 91 -5.09 3.96 3.41
C SER A 91 -6.39 4.66 3.07
N HIS A 92 -7.38 4.52 3.94
CA HIS A 92 -8.77 4.86 3.62
C HIS A 92 -8.98 6.34 3.29
N ALA A 93 -10.02 6.65 2.53
CA ALA A 93 -10.35 8.03 2.18
C ALA A 93 -10.83 8.89 3.34
N GLY A 94 -11.14 8.31 4.51
CA GLY A 94 -11.58 9.06 5.68
C GLY A 94 -13.03 9.52 5.59
N THR A 95 -13.85 8.84 4.79
CA THR A 95 -15.31 9.06 4.75
C THR A 95 -15.94 8.80 6.12
N ALA A 96 -17.17 9.28 6.32
CA ALA A 96 -17.91 9.02 7.56
C ALA A 96 -17.99 7.51 7.91
N ALA A 97 -18.16 6.64 6.91
CA ALA A 97 -18.17 5.19 7.12
C ALA A 97 -16.81 4.65 7.61
N HIS A 98 -15.69 5.13 7.07
CA HIS A 98 -14.36 4.75 7.56
C HIS A 98 -14.10 5.24 8.99
N GLN A 99 -14.49 6.49 9.29
CA GLN A 99 -14.32 7.05 10.62
C GLN A 99 -15.16 6.30 11.67
N ALA A 100 -16.40 5.93 11.32
CA ALA A 100 -17.26 5.12 12.17
C ALA A 100 -16.67 3.72 12.41
N LEU A 101 -16.15 3.08 11.35
CA LEU A 101 -15.51 1.76 11.46
C LEU A 101 -14.24 1.81 12.33
N ALA A 102 -13.37 2.80 12.14
CA ALA A 102 -12.19 2.99 12.97
C ALA A 102 -12.54 3.27 14.45
N LEU A 103 -13.61 4.04 14.70
CA LEU A 103 -14.09 4.27 16.06
C LEU A 103 -14.61 2.98 16.70
N HIS A 104 -15.40 2.19 15.97
CA HIS A 104 -15.89 0.90 16.46
C HIS A 104 -14.75 -0.08 16.80
N MET A 105 -13.69 -0.11 15.98
CA MET A 105 -12.49 -0.90 16.27
C MET A 105 -11.80 -0.46 17.56
N LEU A 106 -11.73 0.85 17.85
CA LEU A 106 -11.16 1.35 19.11
C LEU A 106 -12.04 0.98 20.30
N GLU A 107 -13.35 1.24 20.21
CA GLU A 107 -14.31 0.97 21.28
C GLU A 107 -14.38 -0.53 21.64
N SER A 108 -14.18 -1.41 20.66
CA SER A 108 -14.15 -2.87 20.87
C SER A 108 -12.97 -3.36 21.73
N PHE A 109 -11.94 -2.52 21.93
CA PHE A 109 -10.76 -2.81 22.75
C PHE A 109 -10.54 -1.79 23.88
N ASP A 110 -11.61 -1.09 24.28
CA ASP A 110 -11.62 -0.08 25.34
C ASP A 110 -10.66 1.09 25.06
N HIS A 111 -10.60 1.54 23.79
CA HIS A 111 -9.85 2.72 23.35
C HIS A 111 -10.79 3.83 22.86
N VAL A 112 -10.25 5.04 22.81
CA VAL A 112 -10.91 6.24 22.27
C VAL A 112 -10.02 6.93 21.24
N GLU A 113 -10.58 7.90 20.49
CA GLU A 113 -9.82 8.61 19.44
C GLU A 113 -8.50 9.23 19.93
N SER A 114 -8.42 9.71 21.18
CA SER A 114 -7.21 10.31 21.72
C SER A 114 -6.05 9.35 21.91
N ASP A 115 -6.31 8.03 21.93
CA ASP A 115 -5.28 6.99 22.04
C ASP A 115 -4.56 6.75 20.71
N LEU A 116 -5.14 7.20 19.59
CA LEU A 116 -4.50 7.14 18.29
C LEU A 116 -3.22 7.99 18.27
N GLY A 117 -2.12 7.38 17.83
CA GLY A 117 -0.81 8.01 17.72
C GLY A 117 -0.62 8.74 16.39
N CYS A 118 -1.41 8.41 15.36
CA CYS A 118 -1.39 9.12 14.08
C CYS A 118 -1.91 10.55 14.23
N PRO A 119 -1.29 11.55 13.57
CA PRO A 119 -1.69 12.94 13.70
C PRO A 119 -3.13 13.17 13.23
N PRO A 120 -3.83 14.20 13.71
CA PRO A 120 -5.09 14.61 13.13
C PRO A 120 -4.87 15.10 11.69
N ASP A 121 -5.76 14.71 10.78
CA ASP A 121 -5.69 15.12 9.37
C ASP A 121 -7.11 15.32 8.79
N LEU A 122 -7.20 15.94 7.62
CA LEU A 122 -8.43 15.99 6.83
C LEU A 122 -8.56 14.71 5.97
N PRO A 123 -9.80 14.23 5.70
CA PRO A 123 -10.03 13.12 4.80
C PRO A 123 -9.48 13.37 3.38
N PHE A 124 -9.05 12.30 2.71
CA PHE A 124 -8.82 12.35 1.26
C PHE A 124 -10.11 12.48 0.45
N ASP A 125 -11.24 12.03 1.00
CA ASP A 125 -12.54 12.28 0.40
C ASP A 125 -12.89 13.77 0.50
N ARG A 126 -12.86 14.47 -0.65
CA ARG A 126 -13.10 15.91 -0.72
C ARG A 126 -14.50 16.31 -0.28
N ALA A 127 -15.49 15.44 -0.46
CA ALA A 127 -16.85 15.73 -0.02
C ALA A 127 -16.92 15.76 1.51
N THR A 128 -16.39 14.74 2.18
CA THR A 128 -16.30 14.68 3.64
C THR A 128 -15.43 15.81 4.20
N ALA A 129 -14.28 16.10 3.58
CA ALA A 129 -13.39 17.16 4.04
C ALA A 129 -14.05 18.56 4.03
N ARG A 130 -14.97 18.84 3.09
CA ARG A 130 -15.70 20.12 3.00
C ARG A 130 -16.74 20.31 4.10
N THR A 131 -17.21 19.21 4.72
CA THR A 131 -18.25 19.25 5.75
C THR A 131 -17.70 19.10 7.17
N MET A 132 -16.39 18.89 7.32
CA MET A 132 -15.76 18.74 8.63
C MET A 132 -15.34 20.08 9.22
N ASP A 133 -15.48 20.22 10.54
CA ASP A 133 -15.08 21.42 11.29
C ASP A 133 -13.55 21.57 11.44
N GLY A 134 -12.80 20.50 11.18
CA GLY A 134 -11.33 20.51 11.23
C GLY A 134 -10.70 19.11 11.17
N PRO A 135 -9.36 19.04 11.15
CA PRO A 135 -8.61 17.78 11.15
C PRO A 135 -8.90 16.92 12.39
N ARG A 136 -8.96 15.60 12.22
CA ARG A 136 -9.21 14.62 13.29
C ARG A 136 -8.39 13.36 13.09
N ARG A 137 -8.10 12.62 14.16
CA ARG A 137 -7.27 11.40 14.07
C ARG A 137 -8.04 10.27 13.39
N LEU A 138 -9.34 10.16 13.64
CA LEU A 138 -10.19 9.17 12.94
C LEU A 138 -10.26 9.41 11.42
N ALA A 139 -10.16 10.67 10.99
CA ALA A 139 -10.17 11.04 9.57
C ALA A 139 -8.83 10.77 8.86
N MET A 140 -7.74 10.64 9.61
CA MET A 140 -6.42 10.34 9.07
C MET A 140 -6.41 8.94 8.45
N ASN A 141 -5.88 8.81 7.23
CA ASN A 141 -5.95 7.59 6.41
C ASN A 141 -5.31 6.33 7.00
N CYS A 142 -4.60 6.42 8.14
CA CYS A 142 -3.99 5.31 8.85
C CYS A 142 -4.73 4.95 10.14
N SER A 143 -5.83 5.62 10.49
CA SER A 143 -6.48 5.46 11.80
C SER A 143 -6.88 4.00 12.06
N GLY A 144 -7.39 3.26 11.07
CA GLY A 144 -7.68 1.83 11.21
C GLY A 144 -6.47 0.93 11.48
N LYS A 145 -5.32 1.20 10.84
CA LYS A 145 -4.06 0.52 11.17
C LYS A 145 -3.66 0.78 12.62
N HIS A 146 -3.76 2.04 13.07
CA HIS A 146 -3.43 2.40 14.45
C HIS A 146 -4.39 1.77 15.47
N ALA A 147 -5.70 1.70 15.16
CA ALA A 147 -6.67 0.97 15.96
C ALA A 147 -6.29 -0.52 16.08
N GLY A 148 -5.90 -1.16 14.97
CA GLY A 148 -5.38 -2.53 14.99
C GLY A 148 -4.13 -2.70 15.85
N MET A 149 -3.19 -1.75 15.78
CA MET A 149 -1.98 -1.74 16.61
C MET A 149 -2.29 -1.62 18.10
N LEU A 150 -3.22 -0.73 18.49
CA LEU A 150 -3.68 -0.58 19.87
C LEU A 150 -4.39 -1.83 20.38
N ALA A 151 -5.26 -2.43 19.56
CA ALA A 151 -5.92 -3.70 19.89
C ALA A 151 -4.90 -4.82 20.15
N ALA A 152 -3.86 -4.94 19.31
CA ALA A 152 -2.79 -5.91 19.55
C ALA A 152 -2.06 -5.65 20.87
N CYS A 153 -1.79 -4.38 21.23
CA CYS A 153 -1.23 -4.04 22.53
C CYS A 153 -2.15 -4.47 23.68
N ARG A 154 -3.45 -4.15 23.61
CA ARG A 154 -4.45 -4.53 24.62
C ARG A 154 -4.52 -6.03 24.82
N VAL A 155 -4.60 -6.82 23.75
CA VAL A 155 -4.67 -8.29 23.80
C VAL A 155 -3.43 -8.91 24.46
N ASN A 156 -2.26 -8.30 24.28
CA ASN A 156 -0.99 -8.84 24.78
C ASN A 156 -0.51 -8.18 26.10
N GLY A 157 -1.24 -7.20 26.64
CA GLY A 157 -0.82 -6.41 27.80
C GLY A 157 0.46 -5.59 27.58
N TRP A 158 0.69 -5.14 26.34
CA TRP A 158 1.81 -4.26 26.01
C TRP A 158 1.48 -2.79 26.27
N ASP A 159 2.52 -1.95 26.36
CA ASP A 159 2.37 -0.53 26.63
C ASP A 159 1.77 0.23 25.43
N GLU A 160 0.50 0.59 25.57
CA GLU A 160 -0.28 1.31 24.56
C GLU A 160 0.20 2.76 24.36
N ALA A 161 0.99 3.35 25.27
CA ALA A 161 1.51 4.71 25.08
C ALA A 161 2.74 4.75 24.15
N THR A 162 3.47 3.63 24.04
CA THR A 162 4.75 3.54 23.33
C THR A 162 4.70 2.62 22.11
N TYR A 163 3.51 2.23 21.64
CA TYR A 163 3.36 1.26 20.55
C TYR A 163 4.00 1.67 19.20
N LEU A 164 4.34 2.95 19.02
CA LEU A 164 5.05 3.45 17.83
C LEU A 164 6.58 3.38 17.97
N ASP A 165 7.10 3.14 19.18
CA ASP A 165 8.53 3.04 19.41
C ASP A 165 9.09 1.79 18.74
N VAL A 166 10.19 1.92 18.01
CA VAL A 166 10.78 0.81 17.25
C VAL A 166 11.15 -0.38 18.15
N ALA A 167 11.49 -0.13 19.42
CA ALA A 167 11.81 -1.16 20.41
C ALA A 167 10.58 -1.83 21.03
N HIS A 168 9.37 -1.30 20.79
CA HIS A 168 8.14 -1.85 21.34
C HIS A 168 7.87 -3.26 20.79
N PRO A 169 7.37 -4.23 21.61
CA PRO A 169 7.11 -5.60 21.16
C PRO A 169 6.28 -5.71 19.87
N LEU A 170 5.26 -4.86 19.72
CA LEU A 170 4.48 -4.75 18.49
C LEU A 170 5.36 -4.44 17.26
N GLN A 171 6.23 -3.43 17.35
CA GLN A 171 7.06 -3.01 16.21
C GLN A 171 8.16 -4.02 15.90
N GLN A 172 8.64 -4.76 16.90
CA GLN A 172 9.51 -5.92 16.70
C GLN A 172 8.78 -7.02 15.92
N ARG A 173 7.53 -7.36 16.27
CA ARG A 173 6.73 -8.31 15.47
C ARG A 173 6.45 -7.83 14.05
N VAL A 174 6.21 -6.53 13.86
CA VAL A 174 6.05 -5.94 12.53
C VAL A 174 7.34 -6.09 11.71
N ARG A 175 8.50 -5.81 12.32
CA ARG A 175 9.82 -6.04 11.70
C ARG A 175 9.99 -7.50 11.28
N GLU A 176 9.83 -8.43 12.22
CA GLU A 176 9.96 -9.87 11.96
C GLU A 176 9.03 -10.33 10.84
N THR A 177 7.79 -9.81 10.81
CA THR A 177 6.83 -10.12 9.75
C THR A 177 7.30 -9.57 8.40
N VAL A 178 7.79 -8.34 8.35
CA VAL A 178 8.34 -7.77 7.10
C VAL A 178 9.54 -8.57 6.62
N GLU A 179 10.48 -8.91 7.49
CA GLU A 179 11.67 -9.71 7.14
C GLU A 179 11.27 -11.11 6.65
N ALA A 180 10.32 -11.77 7.31
CA ALA A 180 9.86 -13.11 6.94
C ALA A 180 9.19 -13.15 5.55
N TYR A 181 8.34 -12.17 5.23
CA TYR A 181 7.63 -12.14 3.95
C TYR A 181 8.53 -11.66 2.82
N THR A 182 9.34 -10.64 3.08
CA THR A 182 10.18 -10.04 2.04
C THR A 182 11.49 -10.81 1.86
N GLY A 183 11.92 -11.62 2.82
CA GLY A 183 13.24 -12.25 2.82
C GLY A 183 14.41 -11.26 2.90
N GLU A 184 14.15 -10.01 3.29
CA GLU A 184 15.17 -8.99 3.50
C GLU A 184 15.46 -8.80 4.99
N THR A 185 16.65 -8.28 5.29
CA THR A 185 16.99 -7.79 6.63
C THR A 185 16.59 -6.33 6.77
N VAL A 186 15.91 -5.98 7.86
CA VAL A 186 15.64 -4.59 8.21
C VAL A 186 16.83 -4.02 8.98
N ASP A 187 17.63 -3.23 8.27
CA ASP A 187 18.86 -2.58 8.72
C ASP A 187 18.68 -1.05 8.88
N VAL A 188 17.72 -0.46 8.17
CA VAL A 188 17.34 0.95 8.23
C VAL A 188 15.89 1.08 8.71
N VAL A 189 15.64 2.06 9.57
CA VAL A 189 14.31 2.40 10.07
C VAL A 189 14.05 3.88 9.83
N GLY A 190 12.98 4.17 9.09
CA GLY A 190 12.41 5.51 8.99
C GLY A 190 11.15 5.65 9.83
N THR A 191 10.64 6.87 9.90
CA THR A 191 9.35 7.20 10.49
C THR A 191 8.39 7.65 9.39
N ASP A 192 7.25 6.99 9.25
CA ASP A 192 6.22 7.36 8.27
C ASP A 192 5.43 8.59 8.76
N GLY A 193 4.65 9.22 7.87
CA GLY A 193 3.86 10.42 8.19
C GLY A 193 2.79 10.21 9.28
N CYS A 194 2.42 8.95 9.55
CA CYS A 194 1.55 8.58 10.65
C CYS A 194 2.28 8.40 12.01
N GLY A 195 3.60 8.52 12.04
CA GLY A 195 4.44 8.30 13.22
C GLY A 195 4.91 6.86 13.44
N ALA A 196 4.38 5.88 12.71
CA ALA A 196 4.84 4.49 12.81
C ALA A 196 6.18 4.23 12.10
N PRO A 197 6.97 3.24 12.53
CA PRO A 197 8.15 2.79 11.81
C PRO A 197 7.84 2.34 10.37
N VAL A 198 8.77 2.62 9.46
CA VAL A 198 8.75 2.13 8.08
C VAL A 198 10.14 1.64 7.68
N PHE A 199 10.20 0.52 6.98
CA PHE A 199 11.46 -0.15 6.64
C PHE A 199 11.69 -0.04 5.13
N PRO A 200 12.81 0.54 4.67
CA PRO A 200 13.20 0.45 3.27
C PRO A 200 13.33 -1.01 2.85
N LEU A 201 12.85 -1.31 1.64
CA LEU A 201 12.91 -2.63 1.01
C LEU A 201 13.34 -2.44 -0.44
N THR A 202 14.01 -3.43 -1.03
CA THR A 202 14.14 -3.48 -2.48
C THR A 202 12.77 -3.58 -3.13
N LEU A 203 12.59 -3.03 -4.33
CA LEU A 203 11.31 -3.15 -5.04
C LEU A 203 10.95 -4.63 -5.30
N GLN A 204 11.95 -5.47 -5.58
CA GLN A 204 11.80 -6.91 -5.69
C GLN A 204 11.38 -7.58 -4.37
N GLY A 205 11.97 -7.20 -3.24
CA GLY A 205 11.59 -7.75 -1.93
C GLY A 205 10.19 -7.35 -1.51
N LEU A 206 9.75 -6.13 -1.85
CA LEU A 206 8.37 -5.69 -1.67
C LEU A 206 7.41 -6.56 -2.51
N ALA A 207 7.71 -6.79 -3.79
CA ALA A 207 6.89 -7.65 -4.66
C ALA A 207 6.82 -9.09 -4.14
N ARG A 208 7.96 -9.66 -3.73
CA ARG A 208 8.03 -11.02 -3.13
C ARG A 208 7.22 -11.12 -1.85
N GLY A 209 7.31 -10.12 -0.96
CA GLY A 209 6.48 -10.08 0.24
C GLY A 209 4.99 -10.04 -0.10
N PHE A 210 4.60 -9.24 -1.08
CA PHE A 210 3.21 -9.16 -1.51
C PHE A 210 2.71 -10.48 -2.12
N ALA A 211 3.52 -11.12 -2.96
CA ALA A 211 3.28 -12.46 -3.51
C ALA A 211 3.00 -13.49 -2.40
N ALA A 212 3.82 -13.51 -1.34
CA ALA A 212 3.61 -14.40 -0.20
C ALA A 212 2.32 -14.12 0.57
N VAL A 213 1.87 -12.86 0.67
CA VAL A 213 0.56 -12.51 1.25
C VAL A 213 -0.58 -13.06 0.39
N VAL A 214 -0.57 -12.79 -0.92
CA VAL A 214 -1.67 -13.20 -1.82
C VAL A 214 -1.64 -14.68 -2.21
N ALA A 215 -0.58 -15.40 -1.86
CA ALA A 215 -0.51 -16.86 -1.95
C ALA A 215 -1.48 -17.57 -0.99
N ARG A 216 -1.94 -16.90 0.09
CA ARG A 216 -2.92 -17.44 1.05
C ARG A 216 -2.50 -18.79 1.62
N SER A 217 -1.22 -18.91 1.96
CA SER A 217 -0.60 -20.17 2.40
C SER A 217 -0.98 -20.58 3.83
N ASP A 218 -1.60 -19.67 4.59
CA ASP A 218 -2.11 -19.92 5.95
C ASP A 218 -3.47 -19.25 6.17
N SER A 219 -4.10 -19.51 7.31
CA SER A 219 -5.42 -18.97 7.66
C SER A 219 -5.45 -17.45 7.83
N ASP A 220 -4.33 -16.82 8.18
CA ASP A 220 -4.27 -15.37 8.41
C ASP A 220 -4.16 -14.59 7.11
N THR A 221 -3.31 -15.06 6.21
CA THR A 221 -3.20 -14.55 4.84
C THR A 221 -4.47 -14.80 4.05
N ALA A 222 -5.08 -15.99 4.18
CA ALA A 222 -6.38 -16.26 3.58
C ALA A 222 -7.44 -15.27 4.07
N ALA A 223 -7.61 -15.11 5.39
CA ALA A 223 -8.60 -14.20 5.96
C ALA A 223 -8.38 -12.74 5.52
N LEU A 224 -7.14 -12.23 5.54
CA LEU A 224 -6.85 -10.86 5.11
C LEU A 224 -7.16 -10.65 3.63
N VAL A 225 -6.72 -11.57 2.77
CA VAL A 225 -6.93 -11.44 1.32
C VAL A 225 -8.41 -11.55 0.99
N ASP A 226 -9.12 -12.52 1.57
CA ASP A 226 -10.56 -12.70 1.36
C ASP A 226 -11.35 -11.48 1.84
N ALA A 227 -11.03 -10.94 3.02
CA ALA A 227 -11.66 -9.72 3.52
C ALA A 227 -11.46 -8.52 2.57
N VAL A 228 -10.23 -8.30 2.07
CA VAL A 228 -9.95 -7.20 1.11
C VAL A 228 -10.71 -7.39 -0.19
N LEU A 229 -10.77 -8.63 -0.64
CA LEU A 229 -11.49 -9.02 -1.84
C LEU A 229 -13.00 -8.80 -1.70
N ASP A 230 -13.60 -9.12 -0.55
CA ASP A 230 -15.05 -9.07 -0.34
C ASP A 230 -15.55 -7.71 0.17
N HIS A 231 -14.69 -6.94 0.83
CA HIS A 231 -14.98 -5.60 1.36
C HIS A 231 -14.02 -4.52 0.83
N PRO A 232 -13.85 -4.38 -0.50
CA PRO A 232 -12.83 -3.51 -1.09
C PRO A 232 -13.03 -2.03 -0.78
N TRP A 233 -14.27 -1.60 -0.47
CA TRP A 233 -14.56 -0.20 -0.16
C TRP A 233 -13.69 0.33 1.01
N ALA A 234 -13.37 -0.53 1.99
CA ALA A 234 -12.69 -0.11 3.21
C ALA A 234 -11.19 0.19 2.99
N ILE A 235 -10.58 -0.30 1.90
CA ILE A 235 -9.13 -0.16 1.70
C ILE A 235 -8.69 1.26 1.32
N ASP A 236 -9.55 1.96 0.58
CA ASP A 236 -9.26 3.24 -0.06
C ASP A 236 -10.53 4.10 -0.19
N GLY A 237 -11.71 3.50 -0.41
CA GLY A 237 -12.99 4.17 -0.55
C GLY A 237 -13.65 3.91 -1.91
N VAL A 238 -14.98 3.98 -1.96
CA VAL A 238 -15.77 3.73 -3.17
C VAL A 238 -15.31 4.62 -4.32
N GLY A 239 -15.13 4.03 -5.51
CA GLY A 239 -14.74 4.74 -6.74
C GLY A 239 -13.26 5.14 -6.82
N ARG A 240 -12.43 4.82 -5.82
CA ARG A 240 -10.99 5.11 -5.82
C ARG A 240 -10.19 3.95 -6.40
N ALA A 241 -8.96 4.24 -6.83
CA ALA A 241 -8.20 3.36 -7.71
C ALA A 241 -7.96 1.95 -7.14
N ASN A 242 -7.60 1.81 -5.85
CA ASN A 242 -7.43 0.49 -5.25
C ASN A 242 -8.76 -0.28 -5.26
N THR A 243 -9.82 0.35 -4.75
CA THR A 243 -11.17 -0.24 -4.64
C THR A 243 -11.68 -0.71 -5.99
N VAL A 244 -11.66 0.16 -7.00
CA VAL A 244 -12.14 -0.15 -8.35
C VAL A 244 -11.33 -1.28 -8.99
N THR A 245 -10.01 -1.30 -8.77
CA THR A 245 -9.15 -2.40 -9.25
C THR A 245 -9.53 -3.73 -8.60
N ILE A 246 -9.74 -3.76 -7.29
CA ILE A 246 -10.12 -4.98 -6.55
C ILE A 246 -11.50 -5.47 -6.98
N GLU A 247 -12.47 -4.56 -7.10
CA GLU A 247 -13.84 -4.88 -7.51
C GLU A 247 -13.89 -5.51 -8.91
N ARG A 248 -13.14 -4.94 -9.87
CA ARG A 248 -13.22 -5.34 -11.28
C ARG A 248 -12.33 -6.52 -11.63
N LEU A 249 -11.14 -6.61 -11.04
CA LEU A 249 -10.14 -7.61 -11.42
C LEU A 249 -9.90 -8.70 -10.36
N ARG A 250 -10.47 -8.56 -9.16
CA ARG A 250 -10.22 -9.50 -8.04
C ARG A 250 -8.74 -9.60 -7.66
N VAL A 251 -7.99 -8.52 -7.88
CA VAL A 251 -6.57 -8.37 -7.54
C VAL A 251 -6.47 -7.49 -6.31
N LEU A 252 -5.69 -7.90 -5.30
CA LEU A 252 -5.42 -7.06 -4.14
C LEU A 252 -4.54 -5.90 -4.58
N ALA A 253 -5.09 -4.68 -4.62
CA ALA A 253 -4.38 -3.48 -5.06
C ALA A 253 -4.13 -2.52 -3.89
N LYS A 254 -2.88 -2.03 -3.77
CA LYS A 254 -2.51 -1.10 -2.70
C LYS A 254 -1.50 -0.07 -3.19
N PHE A 255 -1.93 1.19 -3.30
CA PHE A 255 -1.00 2.30 -3.43
C PHE A 255 -0.33 2.62 -2.09
N GLY A 256 0.90 3.16 -2.17
CA GLY A 256 1.63 3.81 -1.10
C GLY A 256 2.01 5.22 -1.52
N ALA A 257 2.11 6.13 -0.55
CA ALA A 257 2.66 7.47 -0.78
C ALA A 257 4.03 7.41 -1.49
N GLU A 258 4.47 8.51 -2.09
CA GLU A 258 5.71 8.54 -2.88
C GLU A 258 5.70 7.52 -4.03
N GLY A 259 4.59 7.41 -4.76
CA GLY A 259 4.52 6.72 -6.06
C GLY A 259 4.79 5.23 -6.03
N VAL A 260 4.48 4.55 -4.92
CA VAL A 260 4.60 3.09 -4.81
C VAL A 260 3.24 2.46 -5.12
N MET A 261 3.21 1.44 -5.98
CA MET A 261 2.02 0.65 -6.24
C MET A 261 2.36 -0.82 -6.15
N VAL A 262 1.56 -1.59 -5.42
CA VAL A 262 1.65 -3.05 -5.41
C VAL A 262 0.29 -3.65 -5.76
N MET A 263 0.32 -4.75 -6.51
CA MET A 263 -0.86 -5.55 -6.79
C MET A 263 -0.51 -7.02 -6.68
N GLY A 264 -1.42 -7.84 -6.14
CA GLY A 264 -1.22 -9.27 -5.98
C GLY A 264 -2.46 -10.07 -6.36
N LEU A 265 -2.27 -11.11 -7.16
CA LEU A 265 -3.33 -12.03 -7.57
C LEU A 265 -3.46 -13.15 -6.54
N PRO A 266 -4.69 -13.56 -6.19
CA PRO A 266 -4.91 -14.78 -5.41
C PRO A 266 -4.20 -15.95 -6.08
N GLY A 267 -3.32 -16.63 -5.32
CA GLY A 267 -2.47 -17.71 -5.84
C GLY A 267 -1.00 -17.35 -5.99
N GLY A 268 -0.62 -16.07 -5.79
CA GLY A 268 0.75 -15.70 -5.43
C GLY A 268 1.50 -14.79 -6.39
N ALA A 269 1.02 -14.54 -7.61
CA ALA A 269 1.72 -13.59 -8.49
C ALA A 269 1.53 -12.15 -8.01
N ALA A 270 2.57 -11.32 -8.10
CA ALA A 270 2.49 -9.92 -7.67
C ALA A 270 3.34 -8.99 -8.55
N VAL A 271 2.97 -7.72 -8.54
CA VAL A 271 3.72 -6.63 -9.17
C VAL A 271 4.00 -5.54 -8.14
N ALA A 272 5.19 -4.95 -8.20
CA ALA A 272 5.51 -3.72 -7.49
C ALA A 272 6.06 -2.69 -8.49
N VAL A 273 5.61 -1.44 -8.37
CA VAL A 273 6.03 -0.30 -9.18
C VAL A 273 6.42 0.86 -8.27
N LYS A 274 7.49 1.56 -8.63
CA LYS A 274 7.91 2.82 -8.02
C LYS A 274 8.07 3.89 -9.09
N THR A 275 7.30 4.98 -8.99
CA THR A 275 7.57 6.22 -9.73
C THR A 275 8.63 7.05 -9.00
N LEU A 276 9.68 7.47 -9.71
CA LEU A 276 10.84 8.15 -9.14
C LEU A 276 10.47 9.45 -8.42
N ASP A 277 9.63 10.28 -9.04
CA ASP A 277 9.17 11.57 -8.52
C ASP A 277 8.10 11.46 -7.41
N GLY A 278 7.68 10.24 -7.09
CA GLY A 278 6.63 9.99 -6.11
C GLY A 278 5.19 10.21 -6.60
N SER A 279 5.00 10.46 -7.90
CA SER A 279 3.68 10.63 -8.51
C SER A 279 2.85 9.34 -8.48
N GLN A 280 1.57 9.48 -8.13
CA GLN A 280 0.60 8.37 -8.17
C GLN A 280 0.00 8.14 -9.57
N ARG A 281 0.15 9.10 -10.49
CA ARG A 281 -0.54 9.08 -11.80
C ARG A 281 -0.18 7.86 -12.65
N ALA A 282 1.05 7.36 -12.50
CA ALA A 282 1.57 6.22 -13.25
C ALA A 282 1.30 4.87 -12.59
N GLY A 283 1.05 4.82 -11.27
CA GLY A 283 1.12 3.59 -10.48
C GLY A 283 0.17 2.49 -10.95
N THR A 284 -1.14 2.77 -10.98
CA THR A 284 -2.17 1.80 -11.42
C THR A 284 -1.96 1.37 -12.86
N LEU A 285 -1.73 2.34 -13.77
CA LEU A 285 -1.47 2.07 -15.18
C LEU A 285 -0.27 1.14 -15.37
N ALA A 286 0.86 1.47 -14.77
CA ALA A 286 2.09 0.70 -14.93
C ALA A 286 1.95 -0.70 -14.35
N ALA A 287 1.38 -0.84 -13.16
CA ALA A 287 1.15 -2.14 -12.54
C ALA A 287 0.23 -3.02 -13.40
N LEU A 288 -0.91 -2.50 -13.88
CA LEU A 288 -1.82 -3.25 -14.73
C LEU A 288 -1.21 -3.60 -16.09
N THR A 289 -0.44 -2.69 -16.71
CA THR A 289 0.24 -2.96 -17.98
C THR A 289 1.24 -4.12 -17.83
N LEU A 290 2.00 -4.14 -16.73
CA LEU A 290 2.92 -5.22 -16.42
C LEU A 290 2.19 -6.55 -16.18
N LEU A 291 1.08 -6.55 -15.45
CA LEU A 291 0.28 -7.77 -15.25
C LEU A 291 -0.37 -8.27 -16.54
N GLU A 292 -0.92 -7.37 -17.36
CA GLU A 292 -1.56 -7.68 -18.64
C GLU A 292 -0.58 -8.33 -19.62
N ARG A 293 0.60 -7.74 -19.81
CA ARG A 293 1.60 -8.26 -20.75
C ARG A 293 2.20 -9.60 -20.32
N ASN A 294 2.11 -9.92 -19.03
CA ASN A 294 2.46 -11.23 -18.48
C ASN A 294 1.28 -12.22 -18.45
N GLY A 295 0.13 -11.86 -19.03
CA GLY A 295 -1.04 -12.74 -19.14
C GLY A 295 -1.76 -13.01 -17.82
N MET A 296 -1.54 -12.18 -16.80
CA MET A 296 -2.11 -12.38 -15.46
C MET A 296 -3.50 -11.76 -15.31
N VAL A 297 -3.77 -10.69 -16.05
CA VAL A 297 -5.08 -10.01 -16.12
C VAL A 297 -5.46 -9.79 -17.58
N ASP A 298 -6.75 -9.79 -17.89
CA ASP A 298 -7.21 -9.60 -19.25
C ASP A 298 -7.26 -8.11 -19.65
N ALA A 299 -7.02 -7.86 -20.95
CA ALA A 299 -6.97 -6.52 -21.52
C ALA A 299 -8.29 -5.73 -21.34
N ALA A 300 -9.44 -6.43 -21.35
CA ALA A 300 -10.73 -5.76 -21.24
C ALA A 300 -10.97 -5.25 -19.81
N GLY A 301 -10.64 -6.06 -18.80
CA GLY A 301 -10.69 -5.65 -17.40
C GLY A 301 -9.69 -4.53 -17.08
N VAL A 302 -8.49 -4.57 -17.64
CA VAL A 302 -7.50 -3.49 -17.50
C VAL A 302 -8.03 -2.19 -18.10
N ALA A 303 -8.55 -2.24 -19.34
CA ALA A 303 -9.13 -1.07 -20.00
C ALA A 303 -10.31 -0.49 -19.19
N ASP A 304 -11.16 -1.35 -18.63
CA ASP A 304 -12.28 -0.93 -17.78
C ASP A 304 -11.77 -0.20 -16.53
N VAL A 305 -10.83 -0.78 -15.77
CA VAL A 305 -10.25 -0.12 -14.58
C VAL A 305 -9.65 1.24 -14.95
N LEU A 306 -8.82 1.30 -16.00
CA LEU A 306 -8.16 2.54 -16.41
C LEU A 306 -9.14 3.62 -16.87
N ALA A 307 -10.25 3.25 -17.51
CA ALA A 307 -11.30 4.19 -17.87
C ALA A 307 -11.99 4.80 -16.64
N ALA A 308 -12.12 4.04 -15.55
CA ALA A 308 -12.74 4.51 -14.31
C ALA A 308 -11.78 5.27 -13.38
N THR A 309 -10.50 4.91 -13.37
CA THR A 309 -9.52 5.43 -12.38
C THR A 309 -8.48 6.37 -12.98
N GLY A 310 -8.34 6.38 -14.31
CA GLY A 310 -7.34 7.19 -15.01
C GLY A 310 -7.58 8.68 -14.79
N GLU A 311 -6.49 9.44 -14.65
CA GLU A 311 -6.59 10.88 -14.56
C GLU A 311 -7.14 11.46 -15.88
N GLN A 312 -8.30 12.10 -15.80
CA GLN A 312 -8.85 12.86 -16.90
C GLN A 312 -8.20 14.24 -16.94
N VAL A 313 -7.41 14.48 -17.99
CA VAL A 313 -6.82 15.80 -18.23
C VAL A 313 -7.93 16.68 -18.81
N LEU A 314 -8.43 17.62 -18.02
CA LEU A 314 -9.55 18.50 -18.40
C LEU A 314 -9.07 19.90 -18.81
N GLY A 315 -9.77 20.50 -19.78
CA GLY A 315 -9.68 21.91 -20.16
C GLY A 315 -11.09 22.50 -20.19
N GLY A 316 -11.40 23.43 -19.28
CA GLY A 316 -12.76 23.99 -19.17
C GLY A 316 -13.85 22.95 -18.83
N GLY A 317 -13.47 21.83 -18.20
CA GLY A 317 -14.38 20.72 -17.89
C GLY A 317 -14.52 19.67 -18.99
N VAL A 318 -13.85 19.84 -20.14
CA VAL A 318 -13.86 18.89 -21.26
C VAL A 318 -12.58 18.06 -21.26
N PRO A 319 -12.63 16.74 -21.49
CA PRO A 319 -11.43 15.91 -21.66
C PRO A 319 -10.59 16.39 -22.84
N VAL A 320 -9.31 16.66 -22.59
CA VAL A 320 -8.32 17.13 -23.57
C VAL A 320 -7.05 16.27 -23.56
N GLY A 321 -7.02 15.18 -22.81
CA GLY A 321 -5.86 14.32 -22.70
C GLY A 321 -6.04 13.22 -21.67
N ALA A 322 -5.01 12.39 -21.53
CA ALA A 322 -5.01 11.25 -20.63
C ALA A 322 -3.57 10.82 -20.30
N VAL A 323 -3.44 9.96 -19.29
CA VAL A 323 -2.19 9.24 -19.03
C VAL A 323 -2.17 7.95 -19.85
N ARG A 324 -1.09 7.70 -20.58
CA ARG A 324 -0.88 6.50 -21.41
C ARG A 324 0.42 5.78 -21.04
N ALA A 325 0.51 4.50 -21.36
CA ALA A 325 1.70 3.69 -21.09
C ALA A 325 2.93 4.27 -21.81
N GLY A 326 4.01 4.41 -21.04
CA GLY A 326 5.31 4.89 -21.49
C GLY A 326 6.07 3.86 -22.31
N ALA A 327 7.13 4.30 -22.99
CA ALA A 327 7.93 3.43 -23.84
C ALA A 327 8.64 2.31 -23.07
N GLY A 328 8.91 2.48 -21.77
CA GLY A 328 9.55 1.48 -20.92
C GLY A 328 8.65 0.28 -20.56
N LEU A 329 7.36 0.35 -20.85
CA LEU A 329 6.39 -0.74 -20.61
C LEU A 329 6.00 -1.52 -21.86
N ARG A 330 6.51 -1.13 -23.04
CA ARG A 330 6.20 -1.76 -24.32
C ARG A 330 7.17 -2.85 -24.70
#